data_AF-A0A8T5TUD0-F1
#
_entry.id   AF-A0A8T5TUD0-F1
#
_cell.length_a   1.000
_cell.length_b   1.000
_cell.length_c   1.000
_cell.angle_alpha   90.00
_cell.angle_beta   90.00
_cell.angle_gamma   90.00
#
_symmetry.space_group_name_H-M   'P 1'
#
loop_
_entity.id
_entity.type
_entity.pdbx_description
1 polymer ?
#
loop_
_entity_poly.entity_id
_entity_poly.type
_entity_poly.pdbx_seq_one_letter_code
_entity_poly.pdbx_strand_id
1 'polypeptide(L)'
;MAPDKVLKVEGRILLDLRAKINELERELAKLKEEFRKSKEVLKETQNKLTGREKSLVKISEKFSSAKKNLDSVSENKLNSDIELTRLKPKLEELELKLKETNTTIANLEAELRFTSEKSLEMEQSIKFKDKQIENSKEDLVKSKKDINKLNENVKINQKETEELIKKLKSFESKLTEVETSPKILERIREILNHKGFLSDRELDKIYDEFN
;
A
#
# COMPACT_ATOMS: atom_id res chain seq x y z
N MET A 1 -116.51 -103.01 -0.74
CA MET A 1 -116.78 -101.88 0.16
C MET A 1 -116.01 -100.68 -0.35
N ALA A 2 -116.69 -99.64 -0.81
CA ALA A 2 -116.06 -98.40 -1.25
C ALA A 2 -115.70 -97.56 -0.01
N PRO A 3 -114.55 -96.86 0.00
CA PRO A 3 -114.18 -96.01 1.12
C PRO A 3 -115.13 -94.81 1.25
N ASP A 4 -115.47 -94.46 2.48
CA ASP A 4 -116.45 -93.45 2.87
C ASP A 4 -116.05 -92.04 2.40
N LYS A 5 -116.98 -91.26 1.85
CA LYS A 5 -116.72 -89.97 1.17
C LYS A 5 -116.10 -88.90 2.09
N VAL A 6 -116.31 -89.00 3.40
CA VAL A 6 -115.81 -88.07 4.43
C VAL A 6 -114.29 -88.18 4.59
N LEU A 7 -113.74 -89.40 4.60
CA LEU A 7 -112.28 -89.66 4.67
C LEU A 7 -111.51 -89.08 3.47
N LYS A 8 -112.18 -88.94 2.31
CA LYS A 8 -111.59 -88.38 1.09
C LYS A 8 -111.43 -86.86 1.14
N VAL A 9 -112.29 -86.15 1.89
CA VAL A 9 -112.23 -84.69 2.06
C VAL A 9 -111.16 -84.32 3.09
N GLU A 10 -111.08 -85.06 4.20
CA GLU A 10 -110.03 -84.90 5.22
C GLU A 10 -108.63 -85.17 4.66
N GLY A 11 -108.49 -86.21 3.82
CA GLY A 11 -107.23 -86.50 3.11
C GLY A 11 -106.76 -85.39 2.18
N ARG A 12 -107.67 -84.61 1.58
CA ARG A 12 -107.34 -83.47 0.72
C ARG A 12 -106.81 -82.27 1.52
N ILE A 13 -107.46 -81.95 2.64
CA ILE A 13 -107.04 -80.88 3.55
C ILE A 13 -105.64 -81.18 4.12
N LEU A 14 -105.38 -82.43 4.50
CA LEU A 14 -104.07 -82.88 4.97
C LEU A 14 -102.98 -82.75 3.88
N LEU A 15 -103.33 -83.01 2.61
CA LEU A 15 -102.41 -82.85 1.48
C LEU A 15 -102.07 -81.37 1.22
N ASP A 16 -103.06 -80.48 1.29
CA ASP A 16 -102.89 -79.03 1.12
C ASP A 16 -102.05 -78.43 2.27
N LEU A 17 -102.30 -78.85 3.52
CA LEU A 17 -101.48 -78.48 4.67
C LEU A 17 -100.04 -78.97 4.52
N ARG A 18 -99.83 -80.21 4.06
CA ARG A 18 -98.49 -80.74 3.79
C ARG A 18 -97.78 -79.95 2.68
N ALA A 19 -98.50 -79.55 1.64
CA ALA A 19 -97.95 -78.70 0.58
C ALA A 19 -97.52 -77.33 1.14
N LYS A 20 -98.34 -76.72 2.02
CA LYS A 20 -98.01 -75.44 2.65
C LYS A 20 -96.83 -75.53 3.61
N ILE A 21 -96.75 -76.61 4.40
CA ILE A 21 -95.60 -76.89 5.27
C ILE A 21 -94.32 -77.02 4.42
N ASN A 22 -94.36 -77.81 3.35
CA ASN A 22 -93.20 -77.96 2.45
C ASN A 22 -92.78 -76.63 1.81
N GLU A 23 -93.75 -75.76 1.46
CA GLU A 23 -93.46 -74.43 0.92
C GLU A 23 -92.78 -73.54 1.97
N LEU A 24 -93.33 -73.47 3.19
CA LEU A 24 -92.76 -72.71 4.30
C LEU A 24 -91.36 -73.21 4.70
N GLU A 25 -91.13 -74.53 4.67
CA GLU A 25 -89.80 -75.11 4.91
C GLU A 25 -88.79 -74.69 3.84
N ARG A 26 -89.21 -74.63 2.56
CA ARG A 26 -88.37 -74.12 1.46
C ARG A 26 -88.06 -72.63 1.62
N GLU A 27 -89.05 -71.82 1.99
CA GLU A 27 -88.87 -70.39 2.27
C GLU A 27 -87.91 -70.16 3.45
N LEU A 28 -88.09 -70.91 4.53
CA LEU A 28 -87.23 -70.85 5.71
C LEU A 28 -85.78 -71.28 5.39
N ALA A 29 -85.60 -72.29 4.54
CA ALA A 29 -84.27 -72.69 4.06
C ALA A 29 -83.61 -71.59 3.21
N LYS A 30 -84.35 -70.95 2.29
CA LYS A 30 -83.86 -69.82 1.51
C LYS A 30 -83.47 -68.64 2.39
N LEU A 31 -84.32 -68.26 3.35
CA LEU A 31 -84.06 -67.16 4.27
C LEU A 31 -82.83 -67.41 5.14
N LYS A 32 -82.63 -68.64 5.62
CA LYS A 32 -81.42 -69.03 6.36
C LYS A 32 -80.16 -68.87 5.51
N GLU A 33 -80.20 -69.26 4.25
CA GLU A 33 -79.06 -69.14 3.34
C GLU A 33 -78.77 -67.67 2.99
N GLU A 34 -79.80 -66.86 2.76
CA GLU A 34 -79.66 -65.40 2.57
C GLU A 34 -79.07 -64.72 3.82
N PHE A 35 -79.56 -65.10 5.01
CA PHE A 35 -79.02 -64.60 6.28
C PHE A 35 -77.54 -64.97 6.47
N ARG A 36 -77.16 -66.20 6.12
CA ARG A 36 -75.75 -66.65 6.15
C ARG A 36 -74.88 -65.81 5.22
N LYS A 37 -75.32 -65.60 3.97
CA LYS A 37 -74.62 -64.75 3.00
C LYS A 37 -74.48 -63.30 3.48
N SER A 38 -75.55 -62.72 4.02
CA SER A 38 -75.54 -61.36 4.56
C SER A 38 -74.55 -61.22 5.73
N LYS A 39 -74.50 -62.22 6.62
CA LYS A 39 -73.55 -62.28 7.73
C LYS A 39 -72.09 -62.36 7.25
N GLU A 40 -71.83 -63.13 6.19
CA GLU A 40 -70.50 -63.22 5.57
C GLU A 40 -70.07 -61.88 4.95
N VAL A 41 -70.95 -61.24 4.19
CA VAL A 41 -70.71 -59.90 3.59
C VAL A 41 -70.47 -58.84 4.68
N LEU A 42 -71.25 -58.87 5.77
CA LEU A 42 -71.07 -57.94 6.89
C LEU A 42 -69.69 -58.11 7.53
N LYS A 43 -69.26 -59.35 7.77
CA LYS A 43 -67.93 -59.65 8.33
C LYS A 43 -66.81 -59.18 7.41
N GLU A 44 -66.94 -59.41 6.10
CA GLU A 44 -65.97 -58.94 5.12
C GLU A 44 -65.89 -57.41 5.09
N THR A 45 -67.04 -56.74 5.13
CA THR A 45 -67.13 -55.27 5.15
C THR A 45 -66.50 -54.69 6.41
N GLN A 46 -66.74 -55.29 7.57
CA GLN A 46 -66.13 -54.89 8.84
C GLN A 46 -64.60 -55.02 8.79
N ASN A 47 -64.08 -56.11 8.22
CA ASN A 47 -62.64 -56.29 8.03
C ASN A 47 -62.04 -55.23 7.09
N LYS A 48 -62.72 -54.90 5.98
CA LYS A 48 -62.30 -53.83 5.07
C LYS A 48 -62.32 -52.46 5.75
N LEU A 49 -63.34 -52.18 6.55
CA LEU A 49 -63.47 -50.91 7.28
C LEU A 49 -62.32 -50.73 8.27
N THR A 50 -62.05 -51.72 9.12
CA THR A 50 -60.93 -51.66 10.07
C THR A 50 -59.57 -51.54 9.38
N GLY A 51 -59.40 -52.16 8.20
CA GLY A 51 -58.20 -51.97 7.37
C GLY A 51 -58.04 -50.54 6.85
N ARG A 52 -59.15 -49.91 6.43
CA ARG A 52 -59.16 -48.50 5.99
C ARG A 52 -58.90 -47.54 7.14
N GLU A 53 -59.48 -47.76 8.32
CA GLU A 53 -59.25 -46.95 9.53
C GLU A 53 -57.76 -46.95 9.92
N LYS A 54 -57.13 -48.14 9.95
CA LYS A 54 -55.68 -48.25 10.21
C LYS A 54 -54.84 -47.50 9.18
N SER A 55 -55.25 -47.53 7.91
CA SER A 55 -54.55 -46.82 6.83
C SER A 55 -54.71 -45.30 6.96
N LEU A 56 -55.91 -44.84 7.33
CA LEU A 56 -56.20 -43.42 7.58
C LEU A 56 -55.35 -42.85 8.72
N VAL A 57 -55.22 -43.59 9.83
CA VAL A 57 -54.37 -43.19 10.96
C VAL A 57 -52.92 -43.01 10.51
N LYS A 58 -52.36 -44.00 9.78
CA LYS A 58 -50.98 -43.91 9.25
C LYS A 58 -50.78 -42.72 8.31
N ILE A 59 -51.77 -42.41 7.48
CA ILE A 59 -51.72 -41.25 6.57
C ILE A 59 -51.77 -39.94 7.37
N SER A 60 -52.63 -39.86 8.39
CA SER A 60 -52.75 -38.71 9.27
C SER A 60 -51.45 -38.42 10.02
N GLU A 61 -50.81 -39.46 10.56
CA GLU A 61 -49.49 -39.35 11.21
C GLU A 61 -48.43 -38.83 10.25
N LYS A 62 -48.33 -39.42 9.05
CA LYS A 62 -47.40 -38.97 8.01
C LYS A 62 -47.64 -37.52 7.60
N PHE A 63 -48.91 -37.12 7.47
CA PHE A 63 -49.28 -35.75 7.13
C PHE A 63 -48.85 -34.76 8.22
N SER A 64 -49.08 -35.10 9.49
CA SER A 64 -48.65 -34.28 10.63
C SER A 64 -47.13 -34.12 10.67
N SER A 65 -46.37 -35.21 10.47
CA SER A 65 -44.91 -35.16 10.38
C SER A 65 -44.41 -34.33 9.20
N ALA A 66 -45.01 -34.49 8.02
CA ALA A 66 -44.66 -33.71 6.84
C ALA A 66 -44.94 -32.21 7.04
N LYS A 67 -46.06 -31.87 7.71
CA LYS A 67 -46.40 -30.48 8.03
C LYS A 67 -45.38 -29.85 8.97
N LYS A 68 -44.97 -30.54 10.04
CA LYS A 68 -43.91 -30.05 10.96
C LYS A 68 -42.58 -29.82 10.23
N ASN A 69 -42.20 -30.74 9.34
CA ASN A 69 -40.98 -30.58 8.55
C ASN A 69 -41.06 -29.38 7.62
N LEU A 70 -42.20 -29.16 6.97
CA LEU A 70 -42.42 -27.99 6.12
C LEU A 70 -42.29 -26.68 6.89
N ASP A 71 -42.89 -26.61 8.08
CA ASP A 71 -42.83 -25.41 8.92
C ASP A 71 -41.39 -25.12 9.36
N SER A 72 -40.63 -26.15 9.76
CA SER A 72 -39.20 -26.01 10.11
C SER A 72 -38.34 -25.57 8.92
N VAL A 73 -38.56 -26.14 7.73
CA VAL A 73 -37.84 -25.72 6.51
C VAL A 73 -38.17 -24.27 6.15
N SER A 74 -39.43 -23.85 6.32
CA SER A 74 -39.85 -22.48 6.07
C SER A 74 -39.19 -21.49 7.03
N GLU A 75 -39.07 -21.84 8.31
CA GLU A 75 -38.38 -21.02 9.31
C GLU A 75 -36.88 -20.90 9.01
N ASN A 76 -36.23 -22.02 8.69
CA ASN A 76 -34.81 -22.02 8.32
C ASN A 76 -34.56 -21.16 7.07
N LYS A 77 -35.43 -21.24 6.06
CA LYS A 77 -35.33 -20.42 4.86
C LYS A 77 -35.42 -18.92 5.20
N LEU A 78 -36.40 -18.52 6.02
CA LEU A 78 -36.54 -17.13 6.45
C LEU A 78 -35.29 -16.63 7.20
N ASN A 79 -34.72 -17.45 8.08
CA ASN A 79 -33.49 -17.11 8.79
C ASN A 79 -32.32 -16.91 7.83
N SER A 80 -32.14 -17.81 6.84
CA SER A 80 -31.11 -17.64 5.81
C SER A 80 -31.32 -16.40 4.95
N ASP A 81 -32.57 -16.08 4.57
CA ASP A 81 -32.89 -14.87 3.80
C ASP A 81 -32.58 -13.59 4.60
N ILE A 82 -32.83 -13.59 5.91
CA ILE A 82 -32.45 -12.48 6.82
C ILE A 82 -30.92 -12.33 6.88
N GLU A 83 -30.18 -13.42 7.04
CA GLU A 83 -28.71 -13.38 7.06
C GLU A 83 -28.14 -12.88 5.73
N LEU A 84 -28.67 -13.35 4.60
CA LEU A 84 -28.25 -12.91 3.28
C LEU A 84 -28.49 -11.40 3.09
N THR A 85 -29.66 -10.92 3.51
CA THR A 85 -30.00 -9.48 3.46
C THR A 85 -29.07 -8.64 4.34
N ARG A 86 -28.57 -9.18 5.45
CA ARG A 86 -27.59 -8.51 6.32
C ARG A 86 -26.16 -8.55 5.77
N LEU A 87 -25.78 -9.62 5.09
CA LEU A 87 -24.41 -9.80 4.57
C LEU A 87 -24.18 -9.01 3.28
N LYS A 88 -25.20 -8.88 2.42
CA LYS A 88 -25.11 -8.15 1.16
C LYS A 88 -24.56 -6.71 1.29
N PRO A 89 -25.10 -5.83 2.16
CA PRO A 89 -24.57 -4.47 2.30
C PRO A 89 -23.15 -4.45 2.89
N LYS A 90 -22.79 -5.41 3.76
CA LYS A 90 -21.41 -5.53 4.28
C LYS A 90 -20.42 -5.88 3.19
N LEU A 91 -20.82 -6.73 2.25
CA LEU A 91 -20.01 -7.06 1.08
C LEU A 91 -19.80 -5.83 0.20
N GLU A 92 -20.86 -5.07 -0.10
CA GLU A 92 -20.78 -3.83 -0.87
C GLU A 92 -19.89 -2.77 -0.18
N GLU A 93 -19.98 -2.63 1.15
CA GLU A 93 -19.12 -1.75 1.94
C GLU A 93 -17.63 -2.17 1.86
N LEU A 94 -17.34 -3.47 1.96
CA LEU A 94 -15.98 -4.00 1.83
C LEU A 94 -15.42 -3.77 0.43
N GLU A 95 -16.22 -3.94 -0.61
CA GLU A 95 -15.83 -3.65 -2.00
C GLU A 95 -15.51 -2.17 -2.22
N LEU A 96 -16.28 -1.26 -1.62
CA LEU A 96 -15.98 0.18 -1.66
C LEU A 96 -14.68 0.50 -0.95
N LYS A 97 -14.49 0.01 0.29
CA LYS A 97 -13.24 0.21 1.04
C LYS A 97 -12.02 -0.36 0.31
N LEU A 98 -12.18 -1.49 -0.37
CA LEU A 98 -11.10 -2.09 -1.17
C LEU A 98 -10.73 -1.18 -2.34
N LYS A 99 -11.73 -0.62 -3.07
CA LYS A 99 -11.49 0.34 -4.15
C LYS A 99 -10.78 1.59 -3.65
N GLU A 100 -11.24 2.19 -2.55
CA GLU A 100 -10.63 3.37 -1.93
C GLU A 100 -9.17 3.10 -1.50
N THR A 101 -8.93 1.95 -0.88
CA THR A 101 -7.58 1.54 -0.47
C THR A 101 -6.67 1.38 -1.68
N ASN A 102 -7.15 0.73 -2.75
CA ASN A 102 -6.39 0.57 -3.99
C ASN A 102 -6.06 1.92 -4.64
N THR A 103 -6.99 2.88 -4.63
CA THR A 103 -6.71 4.24 -5.14
C THR A 103 -5.67 4.97 -4.30
N THR A 104 -5.72 4.80 -2.97
CA THR A 104 -4.72 5.38 -2.06
C THR A 104 -3.34 4.77 -2.30
N ILE A 105 -3.26 3.45 -2.47
CA ILE A 105 -2.01 2.74 -2.79
C ILE A 105 -1.42 3.27 -4.11
N ALA A 106 -2.22 3.36 -5.17
CA ALA A 106 -1.75 3.87 -6.45
C ALA A 106 -1.20 5.31 -6.36
N ASN A 107 -1.84 6.17 -5.57
CA ASN A 107 -1.37 7.54 -5.33
C ASN A 107 -0.04 7.56 -4.57
N LEU A 108 0.09 6.75 -3.51
CA LEU A 108 1.34 6.65 -2.74
C LEU A 108 2.49 6.08 -3.58
N GLU A 109 2.22 5.11 -4.45
CA GLU A 109 3.21 4.58 -5.39
C GLU A 109 3.68 5.66 -6.38
N ALA A 110 2.78 6.51 -6.85
CA ALA A 110 3.12 7.63 -7.73
C ALA A 110 3.97 8.69 -7.02
N GLU A 111 3.60 9.07 -5.79
CA GLU A 111 4.38 10.01 -4.96
C GLU A 111 5.77 9.46 -4.63
N LEU A 112 5.87 8.16 -4.35
CA LEU A 112 7.15 7.50 -4.08
C LEU A 112 8.06 7.52 -5.31
N ARG A 113 7.52 7.22 -6.50
CA ARG A 113 8.28 7.31 -7.77
C ARG A 113 8.79 8.72 -8.01
N PHE A 114 7.91 9.72 -7.90
CA PHE A 114 8.27 11.13 -8.07
C PHE A 114 9.37 11.56 -7.09
N THR A 115 9.24 11.19 -5.82
CA THR A 115 10.24 11.52 -4.79
C THR A 115 11.57 10.83 -5.06
N SER A 116 11.54 9.56 -5.50
CA SER A 116 12.74 8.82 -5.87
C SER A 116 13.47 9.44 -7.06
N GLU A 117 12.74 9.88 -8.10
CA GLU A 117 13.32 10.56 -9.26
C GLU A 117 13.98 11.87 -8.84
N LYS A 118 13.28 12.69 -8.05
CA LYS A 118 13.83 13.94 -7.51
C LYS A 118 15.09 13.71 -6.64
N SER A 119 15.13 12.62 -5.88
CA SER A 119 16.31 12.25 -5.10
C SER A 119 17.51 11.95 -6.01
N LEU A 120 17.30 11.18 -7.09
CA LEU A 120 18.34 10.86 -8.07
C LEU A 120 18.86 12.12 -8.78
N GLU A 121 17.97 13.04 -9.17
CA GLU A 121 18.38 14.32 -9.76
C GLU A 121 19.24 15.14 -8.79
N MET A 122 18.84 15.18 -7.51
CA MET A 122 19.60 15.91 -6.49
C MET A 122 20.97 15.28 -6.23
N GLU A 123 21.06 13.95 -6.20
CA GLU A 123 22.34 13.23 -6.11
C GLU A 123 23.27 13.53 -7.30
N GLN A 124 22.74 13.59 -8.52
CA GLN A 124 23.52 13.96 -9.70
C GLN A 124 24.02 15.41 -9.62
N SER A 125 23.18 16.33 -9.17
CA SER A 125 23.55 17.74 -8.97
C SER A 125 24.66 17.91 -7.92
N ILE A 126 24.59 17.15 -6.82
CA ILE A 126 25.63 17.11 -5.79
C ILE A 126 26.95 16.63 -6.40
N LYS A 127 26.96 15.49 -7.09
CA LYS A 127 28.17 14.95 -7.75
C LYS A 127 28.81 15.96 -8.71
N PHE A 128 27.98 16.68 -9.46
CA PHE A 128 28.47 17.72 -10.38
C PHE A 128 29.10 18.90 -9.62
N LYS A 129 28.45 19.38 -8.55
CA LYS A 129 28.98 20.46 -7.70
C LYS A 129 30.28 20.04 -7.00
N ASP A 130 30.37 18.81 -6.51
CA ASP A 130 31.59 18.29 -5.89
C ASP A 130 32.77 18.32 -6.86
N LYS A 131 32.55 17.93 -8.11
CA LYS A 131 33.57 18.01 -9.16
C LYS A 131 33.99 19.46 -9.47
N GLN A 132 33.04 20.40 -9.49
CA GLN A 132 33.38 21.82 -9.63
C GLN A 132 34.21 22.36 -8.47
N ILE A 133 33.88 21.95 -7.23
CA ILE A 133 34.62 22.33 -6.02
C ILE A 133 36.04 21.77 -6.09
N GLU A 134 36.21 20.52 -6.51
CA GLU A 134 37.52 19.89 -6.65
C GLU A 134 38.39 20.63 -7.68
N ASN A 135 37.85 20.91 -8.87
CA ASN A 135 38.54 21.71 -9.87
C ASN A 135 38.94 23.10 -9.33
N SER A 136 38.03 23.79 -8.64
CA SER A 136 38.29 25.11 -8.06
C SER A 136 39.38 25.06 -6.98
N LYS A 137 39.44 23.99 -6.19
CA LYS A 137 40.51 23.76 -5.20
C LYS A 137 41.86 23.57 -5.89
N GLU A 138 41.93 22.79 -6.96
CA GLU A 138 43.16 22.61 -7.72
C GLU A 138 43.69 23.93 -8.29
N ASP A 139 42.81 24.75 -8.86
CA ASP A 139 43.17 26.06 -9.43
C ASP A 139 43.63 27.05 -8.35
N LEU A 140 43.01 27.02 -7.16
CA LEU A 140 43.45 27.77 -5.99
C LEU A 140 44.86 27.36 -5.55
N VAL A 141 45.15 26.06 -5.52
CA VAL A 141 46.49 25.54 -5.16
C VAL A 141 47.53 25.98 -6.18
N LYS A 142 47.23 25.92 -7.49
CA LYS A 142 48.12 26.41 -8.55
C LYS A 142 48.40 27.90 -8.39
N SER A 143 47.34 28.71 -8.28
CA SER A 143 47.46 30.16 -8.09
C SER A 143 48.27 30.53 -6.85
N LYS A 144 48.09 29.79 -5.75
CA LYS A 144 48.87 30.02 -4.52
C LYS A 144 50.37 29.72 -4.72
N LYS A 145 50.72 28.70 -5.50
CA LYS A 145 52.12 28.42 -5.87
C LYS A 145 52.71 29.54 -6.72
N ASP A 146 51.94 30.06 -7.67
CA ASP A 146 52.42 31.13 -8.55
C ASP A 146 52.58 32.48 -7.81
N ILE A 147 51.65 32.81 -6.89
CA ILE A 147 51.79 33.95 -5.98
C ILE A 147 53.07 33.82 -5.14
N ASN A 148 53.37 32.64 -4.62
CA ASN A 148 54.59 32.43 -3.83
C ASN A 148 55.86 32.67 -4.67
N LYS A 149 55.92 32.16 -5.90
CA LYS A 149 57.04 32.41 -6.82
C LYS A 149 57.19 33.91 -7.14
N LEU A 150 56.08 34.59 -7.43
CA LEU A 150 56.09 36.04 -7.68
C LEU A 150 56.60 36.81 -6.45
N ASN A 151 56.17 36.44 -5.24
CA ASN A 151 56.64 37.06 -4.00
C ASN A 151 58.15 36.86 -3.77
N GLU A 152 58.68 35.68 -4.10
CA GLU A 152 60.12 35.44 -4.06
C GLU A 152 60.88 36.33 -5.05
N ASN A 153 60.40 36.43 -6.30
CA ASN A 153 60.99 37.31 -7.30
C ASN A 153 60.95 38.79 -6.88
N VAL A 154 59.83 39.26 -6.31
CA VAL A 154 59.72 40.63 -5.79
C VAL A 154 60.75 40.90 -4.69
N LYS A 155 60.98 39.94 -3.77
CA LYS A 155 62.00 40.08 -2.73
C LYS A 155 63.42 40.14 -3.30
N ILE A 156 63.73 39.35 -4.33
CA ILE A 156 65.02 39.39 -5.01
C ILE A 156 65.21 40.76 -5.66
N ASN A 157 64.24 41.20 -6.45
CA ASN A 157 64.29 42.49 -7.13
C ASN A 157 64.39 43.66 -6.13
N GLN A 158 63.72 43.58 -4.98
CA GLN A 158 63.86 44.57 -3.90
C GLN A 158 65.30 44.65 -3.39
N LYS A 159 65.95 43.52 -3.10
CA LYS A 159 67.36 43.49 -2.68
C LYS A 159 68.29 44.06 -3.74
N GLU A 160 68.10 43.70 -5.01
CA GLU A 160 68.89 44.25 -6.12
C GLU A 160 68.71 45.77 -6.23
N THR A 161 67.48 46.26 -6.06
CA THR A 161 67.17 47.69 -6.08
C THR A 161 67.86 48.41 -4.92
N GLU A 162 67.84 47.85 -3.71
CA GLU A 162 68.55 48.39 -2.54
C GLU A 162 70.08 48.44 -2.76
N GLU A 163 70.66 47.40 -3.37
CA GLU A 163 72.08 47.38 -3.73
C GLU A 163 72.43 48.44 -4.78
N LEU A 164 71.60 48.59 -5.81
CA LEU A 164 71.77 49.64 -6.83
C LEU A 164 71.66 51.04 -6.21
N ILE A 165 70.72 51.27 -5.29
CA ILE A 165 70.60 52.54 -4.54
C ILE A 165 71.86 52.82 -3.74
N LYS A 166 72.43 51.82 -3.05
CA LYS A 166 73.70 51.99 -2.30
C LYS A 166 74.85 52.35 -3.23
N LYS A 167 74.96 51.69 -4.39
CA LYS A 167 75.98 52.02 -5.41
C LYS A 167 75.80 53.44 -5.94
N LEU A 168 74.57 53.85 -6.25
CA LEU A 168 74.24 55.20 -6.69
C LEU A 168 74.71 56.25 -5.67
N LYS A 169 74.36 56.09 -4.39
CA LYS A 169 74.83 57.00 -3.33
C LYS A 169 76.35 57.09 -3.24
N SER A 170 77.06 55.96 -3.42
CA SER A 170 78.53 55.95 -3.42
C SER A 170 79.15 56.63 -4.64
N PHE A 171 78.46 56.60 -5.78
CA PHE A 171 78.89 57.34 -6.97
C PHE A 171 78.58 58.82 -6.84
N GLU A 172 77.42 59.19 -6.29
CA GLU A 172 77.07 60.58 -5.97
C GLU A 172 78.11 61.22 -5.03
N SER A 173 78.53 60.53 -3.97
CA SER A 173 79.56 61.05 -3.05
C SER A 173 80.92 61.25 -3.74
N LYS A 174 81.32 60.30 -4.59
CA LYS A 174 82.56 60.44 -5.39
C LYS A 174 82.45 61.58 -6.40
N LEU A 175 81.28 61.77 -7.00
CA LEU A 175 81.05 62.85 -7.96
C LEU A 175 81.16 64.21 -7.26
N THR A 176 80.59 64.36 -6.07
CA THR A 176 80.72 65.60 -5.28
C THR A 176 82.19 65.90 -4.92
N GLU A 177 82.99 64.90 -4.53
CA GLU A 177 84.43 65.08 -4.27
C GLU A 177 85.19 65.55 -5.52
N VAL A 178 84.86 65.00 -6.69
CA VAL A 178 85.45 65.41 -7.97
C VAL A 178 85.01 66.81 -8.37
N GLU A 179 83.77 67.22 -8.08
CA GLU A 179 83.27 68.57 -8.35
C GLU A 179 83.84 69.64 -7.39
N THR A 180 84.13 69.30 -6.13
CA THR A 180 84.74 70.22 -5.16
C THR A 180 86.24 70.37 -5.35
N SER A 181 86.92 69.33 -5.85
CA SER A 181 88.37 69.32 -6.07
C SER A 181 88.89 70.52 -6.91
N PRO A 182 88.31 70.88 -8.08
CA PRO A 182 88.71 72.07 -8.84
C PRO A 182 88.52 73.38 -8.06
N LYS A 183 87.44 73.51 -7.27
CA LYS A 183 87.13 74.72 -6.49
C LYS A 183 88.12 74.91 -5.34
N ILE A 184 88.47 73.82 -4.65
CA ILE A 184 89.51 73.80 -3.62
C ILE A 184 90.86 74.19 -4.24
N LEU A 185 91.22 73.63 -5.40
CA LEU A 185 92.46 73.98 -6.10
C LEU A 185 92.49 75.46 -6.53
N GLU A 186 91.37 76.01 -6.98
CA GLU A 186 91.25 77.43 -7.33
C GLU A 186 91.45 78.31 -6.08
N ARG A 187 90.83 77.96 -4.95
CA ARG A 187 90.99 78.70 -3.69
C ARG A 187 92.41 78.64 -3.13
N ILE A 188 93.06 77.48 -3.20
CA ILE A 188 94.48 77.32 -2.86
C ILE A 188 95.34 78.21 -3.77
N ARG A 189 95.04 78.25 -5.07
CA ARG A 189 95.77 79.08 -6.04
C ARG A 189 95.62 80.58 -5.73
N GLU A 190 94.43 81.04 -5.35
CA GLU A 190 94.18 82.42 -4.93
C GLU A 190 95.03 82.80 -3.71
N ILE A 191 95.05 81.96 -2.66
CA ILE A 191 95.81 82.25 -1.44
C ILE A 191 97.31 82.21 -1.71
N LEU A 192 97.80 81.23 -2.47
CA LEU A 192 99.20 81.16 -2.89
C LEU A 192 99.62 82.35 -3.74
N ASN A 193 98.76 82.84 -4.65
CA ASN A 193 99.02 84.05 -5.43
C ASN A 193 99.13 85.31 -4.55
N HIS A 194 98.42 85.35 -3.42
CA HIS A 194 98.46 86.50 -2.50
C HIS A 194 99.58 86.43 -1.46
N LYS A 195 99.90 85.25 -0.92
CA LYS A 195 100.84 85.09 0.22
C LYS A 195 102.16 84.38 -0.15
N GLY A 196 102.22 83.68 -1.28
CA GLY A 196 103.38 82.89 -1.71
C GLY A 196 103.59 81.57 -0.97
N PHE A 197 102.86 81.33 0.14
CA PHE A 197 102.85 80.08 0.90
C PHE A 197 101.47 79.83 1.49
N LEU A 198 101.17 78.58 1.85
CA LEU A 198 99.92 78.16 2.46
C LEU A 198 100.23 77.49 3.81
N SER A 199 99.61 77.94 4.90
CA SER A 199 99.78 77.30 6.21
C SER A 199 98.77 76.17 6.43
N ASP A 200 99.13 75.18 7.25
CA ASP A 200 98.26 74.04 7.57
C ASP A 200 96.88 74.49 8.09
N ARG A 201 96.85 75.54 8.93
CA ARG A 201 95.60 76.09 9.48
C ARG A 201 94.72 76.78 8.43
N GLU A 202 95.30 77.26 7.33
CA GLU A 202 94.55 77.83 6.21
C GLU A 202 94.07 76.75 5.25
N LEU A 203 94.87 75.70 5.06
CA LEU A 203 94.45 74.52 4.30
C LEU A 203 93.24 73.84 4.94
N ASP A 204 93.25 73.65 6.26
CA ASP A 204 92.11 73.07 6.99
C ASP A 204 90.83 73.90 6.81
N LYS A 205 90.94 75.23 6.87
CA LYS A 205 89.79 76.13 6.64
C LYS A 205 89.21 76.02 5.23
N ILE A 206 90.05 75.85 4.21
CA ILE A 206 89.58 75.67 2.84
C ILE A 206 88.86 74.33 2.71
N TYR A 207 89.39 73.26 3.33
CA TYR A 207 88.69 71.98 3.34
C TYR A 207 87.33 72.05 4.06
N ASP A 208 87.24 72.80 5.16
CA ASP A 208 85.98 73.01 5.89
C ASP A 208 84.96 73.87 5.11
N GLU A 209 85.39 74.72 4.17
CA GLU A 209 84.52 75.55 3.33
C GLU A 209 83.80 74.76 2.21
N PHE A 210 84.34 73.60 1.82
CA PHE A 210 83.85 72.82 0.66
C PHE A 210 83.42 71.37 1.00
N ASN A 211 83.42 71.01 2.29
CA ASN A 211 82.80 69.79 2.83
C ASN A 211 81.33 70.03 3.22
#